data_AF-A0A954U016-F1
#
_entry.id   AF-A0A954U016-F1
#
_cell.length_a   1.000
_cell.length_b   1.000
_cell.length_c   1.000
_cell.angle_alpha   90.00
_cell.angle_beta   90.00
_cell.angle_gamma   90.00
#
_symmetry.space_group_name_H-M   'P 1'
#
loop_
_entity.id
_entity.type
_entity.pdbx_description
1 polymer ?
#
loop_
_entity_poly.entity_id
_entity_poly.type
_entity_poly.pdbx_seq_one_letter_code
_entity_poly.pdbx_strand_id
1 'polypeptide(L)'
;MDIERLVSLLDNPADARSWLETLGVDNAERGQRNLEHLSQCGMTLDLLAVIVGQLAKHLPSMSDPGMALNSFERFVAQTRSPLAFGSLLERDPESLAILLQIMSTSQYLADLLIRDPDVFDLLRITEGQPVARQVLVDEIRAEVERANDERMAMSVLRR
;
A
#
# COMPACT_ATOMS: atom_id res chain seq x y z
N MET A 1 -6.32 -3.18 16.77
CA MET A 1 -6.54 -2.12 17.77
C MET A 1 -8.04 -2.00 17.96
N ASP A 2 -8.53 -1.67 19.14
CA ASP A 2 -9.98 -1.53 19.35
C ASP A 2 -10.51 -0.23 18.73
N ILE A 3 -11.78 -0.25 18.30
CA ILE A 3 -12.42 0.88 17.60
C ILE A 3 -12.47 2.13 18.48
N GLU A 4 -12.73 1.98 19.78
CA GLU A 4 -12.74 3.11 20.72
C GLU A 4 -11.39 3.83 20.75
N ARG A 5 -10.29 3.08 20.70
CA ARG A 5 -8.95 3.66 20.64
C ARG A 5 -8.69 4.32 19.29
N LEU A 6 -9.14 3.73 18.18
CA LEU A 6 -9.05 4.36 16.86
C LEU A 6 -9.78 5.70 16.84
N VAL A 7 -11.04 5.74 17.28
CA VAL A 7 -11.87 6.94 17.30
C VAL A 7 -11.22 8.01 18.18
N SER A 8 -10.72 7.64 19.37
CA SER A 8 -9.98 8.55 20.24
C SER A 8 -8.76 9.17 19.55
N LEU A 9 -8.01 8.41 18.76
CA LEU A 9 -6.87 8.94 17.99
C LEU A 9 -7.33 9.87 16.86
N LEU A 10 -8.42 9.54 16.17
CA LEU A 10 -8.96 10.39 15.09
C LEU A 10 -9.52 11.72 15.64
N ASP A 11 -10.16 11.70 16.81
CA ASP A 11 -10.77 12.88 17.43
C ASP A 11 -9.74 13.79 18.14
N ASN A 12 -8.59 13.24 18.54
CA ASN A 12 -7.56 13.96 19.29
C ASN A 12 -6.23 13.97 18.53
N PRO A 13 -5.98 14.98 17.66
CA PRO A 13 -4.76 15.07 16.86
C PRO A 13 -3.46 15.06 17.66
N ALA A 14 -3.46 15.62 18.88
CA ALA A 14 -2.28 15.61 19.75
C ALA A 14 -1.92 14.18 20.19
N ASP A 15 -2.90 13.40 20.61
CA ASP A 15 -2.71 12.01 21.03
C ASP A 15 -2.28 11.12 19.86
N ALA A 16 -2.85 11.34 18.67
CA ALA A 16 -2.42 10.66 17.45
C ALA A 16 -0.95 10.94 17.12
N ARG A 17 -0.51 12.20 17.24
CA ARG A 17 0.89 12.56 16.98
C ARG A 17 1.84 11.88 17.96
N SER A 18 1.57 12.00 19.26
CA SER A 18 2.40 11.33 20.27
C SER A 18 2.42 9.82 20.09
N TRP A 19 1.30 9.21 19.72
CA TRP A 19 1.24 7.79 19.41
C TRP A 19 2.09 7.43 18.17
N LEU A 20 1.99 8.19 17.08
CA LEU A 20 2.80 7.99 15.87
C LEU A 20 4.31 8.14 16.12
N GLU A 21 4.71 9.07 16.99
CA GLU A 21 6.11 9.22 17.40
C GLU A 21 6.63 7.94 18.07
N THR A 22 5.82 7.27 18.89
CA THR A 22 6.20 5.97 19.49
C THR A 22 6.38 4.86 18.44
N LEU A 23 5.83 5.03 17.24
CA LEU A 23 5.97 4.10 16.13
C LEU A 23 7.16 4.41 15.22
N GLY A 24 7.93 5.45 15.52
CA GLY A 24 9.07 5.90 14.71
C GLY A 24 8.68 6.79 13.52
N VAL A 25 7.49 7.40 13.53
CA VAL A 25 7.08 8.35 12.49
C VAL A 25 7.61 9.74 12.83
N ASP A 26 8.71 10.15 12.18
CA ASP A 26 9.40 11.41 12.45
C ASP A 26 8.51 12.66 12.28
N ASN A 27 7.71 12.70 11.21
CA ASN A 27 6.75 13.77 10.96
C ASN A 27 5.35 13.36 11.42
N ALA A 28 5.13 13.42 12.73
CA ALA A 28 3.87 13.03 13.36
C ALA A 28 2.66 13.83 12.87
N GLU A 29 2.83 15.11 12.53
CA GLU A 29 1.76 15.94 11.97
C GLU A 29 1.28 15.41 10.62
N ARG A 30 2.21 15.01 9.74
CA ARG A 30 1.87 14.37 8.48
C ARG A 30 1.28 12.98 8.70
N GLY A 31 1.85 12.18 9.59
CA GLY A 31 1.30 10.86 9.92
C GLY A 31 -0.15 10.93 10.43
N GLN A 32 -0.47 11.96 11.23
CA GLN A 32 -1.81 12.17 11.74
C GLN A 32 -2.79 12.51 10.62
N ARG A 33 -2.43 13.39 9.67
CA ARG A 33 -3.22 13.63 8.46
C ARG A 33 -3.43 12.35 7.63
N ASN A 34 -2.42 11.49 7.54
CA ASN A 34 -2.58 10.23 6.82
C ASN A 34 -3.64 9.32 7.48
N LEU A 35 -3.70 9.27 8.81
CA LEU A 35 -4.75 8.51 9.53
C LEU A 35 -6.14 9.10 9.26
N GLU A 36 -6.27 10.43 9.26
CA GLU A 36 -7.52 11.10 8.91
C GLU A 36 -7.94 10.75 7.48
N HIS A 37 -7.04 10.82 6.50
CA HIS A 37 -7.33 10.46 5.12
C HIS A 37 -7.74 9.00 4.98
N LEU A 38 -7.02 8.08 5.63
CA LEU A 38 -7.37 6.65 5.63
C LEU A 38 -8.79 6.40 6.17
N SER A 39 -9.23 7.18 7.16
CA SER A 39 -10.61 7.12 7.67
C SER A 39 -11.67 7.58 6.67
N GLN A 40 -11.27 8.35 5.66
CA GLN A 40 -12.14 8.92 4.63
C GLN A 40 -12.07 8.15 3.30
N CYS A 41 -11.19 7.14 3.18
CA CYS A 41 -11.04 6.32 1.98
C CYS A 41 -12.18 5.31 1.75
N GLY A 42 -13.19 5.25 2.62
CA GLY A 42 -14.36 4.37 2.44
C GLY A 42 -14.19 2.94 2.98
N MET A 43 -13.21 2.71 3.87
CA MET A 43 -13.17 1.51 4.72
C MET A 43 -14.14 1.65 5.89
N THR A 44 -14.62 0.52 6.43
CA THR A 44 -15.37 0.53 7.69
C THR A 44 -14.42 0.83 8.86
N LEU A 45 -14.97 1.35 9.97
CA LEU A 45 -14.16 1.62 11.18
C LEU A 45 -13.54 0.35 11.76
N ASP A 46 -14.25 -0.78 11.72
CA ASP A 46 -13.70 -2.08 12.15
C ASP A 46 -12.46 -2.45 11.36
N LEU A 47 -12.54 -2.34 10.04
CA LEU A 47 -11.46 -2.68 9.12
C LEU A 47 -10.28 -1.74 9.27
N LEU A 48 -10.55 -0.45 9.40
CA LEU A 48 -9.52 0.55 9.68
C LEU A 48 -8.84 0.27 11.03
N ALA A 49 -9.57 -0.14 12.06
CA ALA A 49 -9.01 -0.45 13.38
C ALA A 49 -8.10 -1.68 13.34
N VAL A 50 -8.42 -2.66 12.49
CA VAL A 50 -7.53 -3.79 12.17
C VAL A 50 -6.27 -3.29 11.49
N ILE A 51 -6.39 -2.53 10.41
CA ILE A 51 -5.25 -2.04 9.61
C ILE A 51 -4.34 -1.14 10.43
N VAL A 52 -4.88 -0.18 11.18
CA VAL A 52 -4.09 0.71 12.05
C VAL A 52 -3.42 -0.08 13.18
N GLY A 53 -4.06 -1.14 13.68
CA GLY A 53 -3.42 -2.09 14.59
C GLY A 53 -2.23 -2.81 13.96
N GLN A 54 -2.34 -3.24 12.70
CA GLN A 54 -1.23 -3.86 11.97
C GLN A 54 -0.12 -2.84 11.66
N LEU A 55 -0.46 -1.59 11.28
CA LEU A 55 0.50 -0.50 11.10
C LEU A 55 1.32 -0.30 12.39
N ALA A 56 0.66 -0.24 13.55
CA ALA A 56 1.32 -0.11 14.84
C ALA A 56 2.30 -1.25 15.14
N LYS A 57 1.99 -2.46 14.69
CA LYS A 57 2.85 -3.64 14.85
C LYS A 57 4.09 -3.57 13.95
N HIS A 58 3.94 -3.11 12.71
CA HIS A 58 4.98 -3.23 11.68
C HIS A 58 5.85 -1.98 11.55
N LEU A 59 5.27 -0.78 11.66
CA LEU A 59 5.99 0.49 11.48
C LEU A 59 7.29 0.60 12.30
N PRO A 60 7.34 0.21 13.60
CA PRO A 60 8.57 0.34 14.39
C PRO A 60 9.77 -0.48 13.85
N SER A 61 9.51 -1.48 13.03
CA SER A 61 10.55 -2.35 12.43
C SER A 61 10.97 -1.92 11.02
N MET A 62 10.30 -0.91 10.44
CA MET A 62 10.59 -0.42 9.09
C MET A 62 11.82 0.49 9.09
N SER A 63 12.53 0.51 7.96
CA SER A 63 13.71 1.38 7.76
C SER A 63 13.39 2.88 7.79
N ASP A 64 12.20 3.24 7.30
CA ASP A 64 11.63 4.59 7.37
C ASP A 64 10.11 4.46 7.59
N PRO A 65 9.64 4.49 8.84
CA PRO A 65 8.22 4.31 9.17
C PRO A 65 7.34 5.45 8.62
N GLY A 66 7.86 6.67 8.60
CA GLY A 66 7.14 7.83 8.08
C GLY A 66 6.89 7.72 6.58
N MET A 67 7.92 7.37 5.81
CA MET A 67 7.84 7.11 4.38
C MET A 67 6.89 5.96 4.06
N ALA A 68 6.94 4.87 4.83
CA ALA A 68 6.05 3.73 4.67
C ALA A 68 4.59 4.13 4.86
N LEU A 69 4.27 4.84 5.95
CA LEU A 69 2.92 5.31 6.23
C LEU A 69 2.41 6.29 5.15
N ASN A 70 3.26 7.22 4.71
CA ASN A 70 2.93 8.17 3.64
C ASN A 70 2.61 7.46 2.31
N SER A 71 3.39 6.45 1.95
CA SER A 71 3.19 5.71 0.71
C SER A 71 1.98 4.79 0.79
N PHE A 72 1.74 4.20 1.97
CA PHE A 72 0.58 3.34 2.22
C PHE A 72 -0.73 4.11 2.07
N GLU A 73 -0.84 5.30 2.68
CA GLU A 73 -2.02 6.16 2.51
C GLU A 73 -2.28 6.50 1.04
N ARG A 74 -1.24 6.92 0.31
CA ARG A 74 -1.33 7.20 -1.13
C ARG A 74 -1.76 5.97 -1.94
N PHE A 75 -1.27 4.79 -1.57
CA PHE A 75 -1.63 3.53 -2.23
C PHE A 75 -3.11 3.19 -2.02
N VAL A 76 -3.58 3.29 -0.78
CA VAL A 76 -5.00 3.06 -0.44
C VAL A 76 -5.90 4.03 -1.20
N ALA A 77 -5.51 5.31 -1.29
CA ALA A 77 -6.26 6.32 -2.03
C ALA A 77 -6.38 6.03 -3.54
N GLN A 78 -5.40 5.33 -4.12
CA GLN A 78 -5.40 4.94 -5.54
C GLN A 78 -6.03 3.59 -5.81
N THR A 79 -6.34 2.82 -4.77
CA THR A 79 -6.93 1.50 -4.90
C THR A 79 -8.38 1.59 -5.35
N ARG A 80 -8.78 0.77 -6.32
CA ARG A 80 -10.15 0.79 -6.89
C ARG A 80 -11.24 0.54 -5.86
N SER A 81 -10.96 -0.29 -4.86
CA SER A 81 -11.87 -0.60 -3.76
C SER A 81 -11.10 -0.70 -2.44
N PRO A 82 -11.03 0.39 -1.66
CA PRO A 82 -10.39 0.38 -0.34
C PRO A 82 -11.01 -0.63 0.62
N LEU A 83 -12.32 -0.87 0.52
CA LEU A 83 -12.99 -1.91 1.30
C LEU A 83 -12.47 -3.31 0.97
N ALA A 84 -12.39 -3.68 -0.32
CA ALA A 84 -11.88 -4.98 -0.73
C ALA A 84 -10.40 -5.17 -0.36
N PHE A 85 -9.60 -4.11 -0.52
CA PHE A 85 -8.19 -4.12 -0.13
C PHE A 85 -8.00 -4.26 1.38
N GLY A 86 -8.77 -3.52 2.18
CA GLY A 86 -8.72 -3.69 3.63
C GLY A 86 -9.14 -5.10 4.06
N SER A 87 -10.19 -5.67 3.46
CA SER A 87 -10.60 -7.06 3.75
C SER A 87 -9.54 -8.09 3.35
N LEU A 88 -8.75 -7.81 2.32
CA LEU A 88 -7.59 -8.61 1.95
C LEU A 88 -6.51 -8.53 3.04
N LEU A 89 -6.18 -7.33 3.54
CA LEU A 89 -5.20 -7.15 4.62
C LEU A 89 -5.65 -7.75 5.96
N GLU A 90 -6.95 -7.76 6.23
CA GLU A 90 -7.51 -8.44 7.40
C GLU A 90 -7.33 -9.96 7.30
N ARG A 91 -7.60 -10.53 6.12
CA ARG A 91 -7.50 -11.98 5.87
C ARG A 91 -6.07 -12.48 5.74
N ASP A 92 -5.17 -11.63 5.26
CA ASP A 92 -3.75 -11.93 5.05
C ASP A 92 -2.86 -10.82 5.63
N PRO A 93 -2.56 -10.88 6.95
CA PRO A 93 -1.75 -9.87 7.63
C PRO A 93 -0.31 -9.76 7.11
N GLU A 94 0.23 -10.80 6.47
CA GLU A 94 1.60 -10.76 5.92
C GLU A 94 1.70 -9.80 4.74
N SER A 95 0.60 -9.61 4.00
CA SER A 95 0.53 -8.68 2.88
C SER A 95 0.89 -7.25 3.28
N LEU A 96 0.37 -6.76 4.41
CA LEU A 96 0.69 -5.40 4.85
C LEU A 96 2.19 -5.27 5.16
N ALA A 97 2.77 -6.27 5.82
CA ALA A 97 4.19 -6.24 6.15
C ALA A 97 5.08 -6.17 4.89
N ILE A 98 4.77 -6.97 3.86
CA ILE A 98 5.49 -6.95 2.57
C ILE A 98 5.35 -5.58 1.91
N LEU A 99 4.13 -5.04 1.86
CA LEU A 99 3.87 -3.73 1.25
C LEU A 99 4.64 -2.61 1.95
N LEU A 100 4.60 -2.57 3.29
CA LEU A 100 5.32 -1.58 4.08
C LEU A 100 6.84 -1.71 3.92
N GLN A 101 7.37 -2.94 3.82
CA GLN A 101 8.80 -3.17 3.62
C GLN A 101 9.29 -2.61 2.28
N ILE A 102 8.51 -2.75 1.21
CA ILE A 102 8.82 -2.14 -0.09
C ILE A 102 8.75 -0.61 0.03
N MET A 103 7.70 -0.10 0.66
CA MET A 103 7.45 1.34 0.78
C MET A 103 8.45 2.06 1.68
N SER A 104 8.98 1.39 2.71
CA SER A 104 9.97 1.98 3.62
C SER A 104 11.39 2.01 3.03
N THR A 105 11.64 1.25 1.96
CA THR A 105 12.99 1.07 1.41
C THR A 105 13.22 1.81 0.10
N SER A 106 12.17 2.08 -0.69
CA SER A 106 12.33 2.75 -1.99
C SER A 106 11.10 3.56 -2.38
N GLN A 107 11.28 4.88 -2.51
CA GLN A 107 10.22 5.78 -3.00
C GLN A 107 9.82 5.42 -4.42
N TYR A 108 10.80 5.01 -5.24
CA TYR A 108 10.58 4.63 -6.62
C TYR A 108 9.67 3.39 -6.72
N LEU A 109 9.94 2.34 -5.93
CA LEU A 109 9.10 1.14 -5.93
C LEU A 109 7.71 1.43 -5.35
N ALA A 110 7.63 2.25 -4.30
CA ALA A 110 6.37 2.71 -3.76
C ALA A 110 5.53 3.45 -4.82
N ASP A 111 6.14 4.38 -5.57
CA ASP A 111 5.45 5.15 -6.60
C ASP A 111 5.00 4.26 -7.79
N LEU A 112 5.73 3.19 -8.11
CA LEU A 112 5.28 2.19 -9.09
C LEU A 112 4.01 1.47 -8.62
N LEU A 113 3.98 1.02 -7.35
CA LEU A 113 2.80 0.36 -6.77
C LEU A 113 1.61 1.32 -6.63
N ILE A 114 1.85 2.57 -6.27
CA ILE A 114 0.79 3.59 -6.17
C ILE A 114 0.19 3.90 -7.55
N ARG A 115 1.02 3.87 -8.61
CA ARG A 115 0.56 4.12 -9.98
C ARG A 115 -0.33 2.99 -10.50
N ASP A 116 -0.05 1.75 -10.12
CA ASP A 116 -0.85 0.59 -10.49
C ASP A 116 -1.00 -0.39 -9.30
N PRO A 117 -1.98 -0.16 -8.40
CA PRO A 117 -2.17 -0.99 -7.22
C PRO A 117 -2.45 -2.47 -7.51
N ASP A 118 -3.00 -2.77 -8.70
CA ASP A 118 -3.32 -4.16 -9.11
C ASP A 118 -2.03 -5.00 -9.27
N VAL A 119 -0.87 -4.37 -9.48
CA VAL A 119 0.45 -5.05 -9.53
C VAL A 119 0.82 -5.69 -8.19
N PHE A 120 0.29 -5.19 -7.07
CA PHE A 120 0.56 -5.77 -5.77
C PHE A 120 0.07 -7.22 -5.66
N ASP A 121 -1.05 -7.56 -6.31
CA ASP A 121 -1.55 -8.94 -6.34
C ASP A 121 -0.59 -9.86 -7.10
N LEU A 122 0.03 -9.39 -8.18
CA LEU A 122 1.04 -10.16 -8.91
C LEU A 122 2.28 -10.43 -8.06
N LEU A 123 2.73 -9.45 -7.28
CA LEU A 123 3.85 -9.63 -6.34
C LEU A 123 3.53 -10.68 -5.28
N ARG A 124 2.30 -10.68 -4.76
CA ARG A 124 1.84 -11.66 -3.77
C ARG A 124 1.74 -13.07 -4.36
N ILE A 125 1.15 -13.22 -5.54
CA ILE A 125 0.97 -14.51 -6.21
C ILE A 125 2.32 -15.14 -6.59
N THR A 126 3.30 -14.32 -6.98
CA THR A 126 4.62 -14.80 -7.40
C THR A 126 5.64 -14.87 -6.27
N GLU A 127 5.27 -14.47 -5.05
CA GLU A 127 6.19 -14.30 -3.91
C GLU A 127 7.43 -13.44 -4.26
N GLY A 128 7.26 -12.49 -5.19
CA GLY A 128 8.32 -11.66 -5.72
C GLY A 128 9.40 -12.40 -6.54
N GLN A 129 9.15 -13.66 -6.93
CA GLN A 129 10.11 -14.42 -7.73
C GLN A 129 10.22 -13.86 -9.15
N PRO A 130 11.45 -13.76 -9.69
CA PRO A 130 11.65 -13.26 -11.04
C PRO A 130 11.07 -14.23 -12.06
N VAL A 131 10.32 -13.70 -13.02
CA VAL A 131 9.83 -14.46 -14.17
C VAL A 131 11.00 -14.73 -15.12
N ALA A 132 11.08 -15.95 -15.65
CA ALA A 132 12.12 -16.32 -16.60
C ALA A 132 12.04 -15.42 -17.84
N ARG A 133 13.20 -14.89 -18.29
CA ARG A 133 13.28 -13.96 -19.42
C ARG A 133 12.50 -14.43 -20.65
N GLN A 134 12.58 -15.72 -20.99
CA GLN A 134 11.92 -16.24 -22.18
C GLN A 134 10.39 -16.18 -22.07
N VAL A 135 9.84 -16.43 -20.88
CA VAL A 135 8.40 -16.31 -20.61
C VAL A 135 7.94 -14.87 -20.84
N LEU A 136 8.67 -13.89 -20.29
CA LEU A 136 8.37 -12.46 -20.51
C LEU A 136 8.42 -12.08 -22.00
N VAL A 137 9.43 -12.56 -22.73
CA VAL A 137 9.56 -12.31 -24.17
C VAL A 137 8.38 -12.89 -24.94
N ASP A 138 7.99 -14.13 -24.62
CA ASP A 138 6.90 -14.82 -25.31
C ASP A 138 5.55 -14.15 -25.04
N GLU A 139 5.28 -13.73 -23.78
CA GLU A 139 4.08 -12.99 -23.39
C GLU A 139 3.98 -11.62 -24.06
N ILE A 140 5.04 -10.81 -23.98
CA ILE A 140 5.09 -9.48 -24.61
C ILE A 140 4.92 -9.61 -26.12
N ARG A 141 5.59 -10.58 -26.76
CA ARG A 141 5.45 -10.83 -28.19
C ARG A 141 4.01 -11.17 -28.56
N ALA A 142 3.37 -12.05 -27.81
CA ALA A 142 1.97 -12.42 -28.05
C ALA A 142 1.00 -11.25 -27.87
N GLU A 143 1.25 -10.34 -26.92
CA GLU A 143 0.44 -9.11 -26.77
C GLU A 143 0.65 -8.14 -27.93
N VAL A 144 1.91 -7.93 -28.36
CA VAL A 144 2.24 -7.05 -29.49
C VAL A 144 1.69 -7.59 -30.81
N GLU A 145 1.73 -8.90 -31.05
CA GLU A 145 1.17 -9.52 -32.26
C GLU A 145 -0.37 -9.40 -32.35
N ARG A 146 -1.05 -9.21 -31.21
CA ARG A 146 -2.49 -8.92 -31.15
C ARG A 146 -2.82 -7.44 -31.30
N ALA A 147 -1.83 -6.54 -31.27
CA ALA A 147 -2.06 -5.12 -31.41
C ALA A 147 -2.47 -4.77 -32.84
N ASN A 148 -3.57 -4.03 -32.99
CA ASN A 148 -4.12 -3.69 -34.30
C ASN A 148 -3.40 -2.50 -34.97
N ASP A 149 -2.61 -1.74 -34.20
CA ASP A 149 -1.84 -0.60 -34.69
C ASP A 149 -0.56 -0.37 -33.85
N GLU A 150 0.31 0.51 -34.35
CA GLU A 150 1.57 0.88 -33.71
C GLU A 150 1.37 1.53 -32.33
N ARG A 151 0.31 2.32 -32.14
CA ARG A 151 0.07 3.01 -30.86
C ARG A 151 -0.27 2.02 -29.76
N MET A 152 -1.08 1.01 -30.08
CA MET A 152 -1.43 -0.08 -29.17
C MET A 152 -0.19 -0.93 -28.85
N ALA A 153 0.63 -1.27 -29.85
CA ALA A 153 1.88 -1.98 -29.62
C ALA A 153 2.83 -1.21 -28.69
N MET A 154 2.99 0.10 -28.90
CA MET A 154 3.78 0.96 -28.03
C MET A 154 3.20 1.10 -26.61
N SER A 155 1.89 0.98 -26.44
CA SER A 155 1.26 0.96 -25.12
C SER A 155 1.56 -0.33 -24.36
N VAL A 156 1.57 -1.47 -25.05
CA VAL A 156 1.95 -2.77 -24.47
C VAL A 156 3.39 -2.73 -23.97
N LEU A 157 4.33 -2.22 -24.77
CA LEU A 157 5.76 -2.16 -24.41
C LEU A 157 6.10 -1.18 -23.27
N ARG A 158 5.19 -0.26 -22.92
CA ARG A 158 5.39 0.74 -21.85
C ARG A 158 4.80 0.35 -20.51
N ARG A 159 3.92 -0.67 -20.49
CA ARG A 159 3.43 -1.29 -19.25
C ARG A 159 4.55 -2.11 -18.64
#